data_AF-A0A3A8HK76-F1
#
_entry.id   AF-A0A3A8HK76-F1
#
_cell.length_a   1.000
_cell.length_b   1.000
_cell.length_c   1.000
_cell.angle_alpha   90.00
_cell.angle_beta   90.00
_cell.angle_gamma   90.00
#
_symmetry.space_group_name_H-M   'P 1'
#
loop_
_entity.id
_entity.type
_entity.pdbx_description
1 polymer ?
#
loop_
_entity_poly.entity_id
_entity_poly.type
_entity_poly.pdbx_seq_one_letter_code
_entity_poly.pdbx_strand_id
1 'polypeptide(L)'
;MPQHSSRGLSGLVPSWLRSLAVSSFALGGLLVGVPAHAADPQEVRPNIATVLDVALVDGELTASILWTDRQDDLPRSAKLVSYDGKDSVNAGVNVTPKAGEISQVKLFGALDKPWETGWAQKLVLEDPQGQALATQPYDVNLDCATEKECSLTVSKGVTSEKDVVHVSSELDAVLTELDAKFGQGEYDLVKEVSKDFPHLRGEAMVYVQQWSWWYPIIGPCACGWTTTTTRTPTTTQSILVSTSGRSIYGWNGPGAKHTLSANAIPMGPTLNRTVTGSSQLSLGLRCSRRIYFYWWDFIIHRPGGVFPVRFPFPVSIPCTSPCQARFDHMGRVSGRTTISGVATAREAGTWRVNVNAPTINQVITGNNAFDADAIGVSFSNTSAYNTVSTSGQVTIPSTSTFASALVTNGYAQAIHGQLTCPQIPALPGRTVSDYGTTQGTSHQLSLIWSILDFAAGF
;
A
#
# COMPACT_ATOMS: atom_id res chain seq x y z
N MET A 1 -30.38 49.07 0.19
CA MET A 1 -31.54 49.09 1.11
C MET A 1 -32.76 49.51 0.30
N PRO A 2 -33.97 48.93 0.45
CA PRO A 2 -34.46 47.95 1.45
C PRO A 2 -34.76 46.56 0.81
N GLN A 3 -34.43 45.45 1.48
CA GLN A 3 -35.22 44.58 2.38
C GLN A 3 -36.04 43.46 1.70
N HIS A 4 -35.77 42.24 2.21
CA HIS A 4 -36.32 40.92 1.89
C HIS A 4 -37.83 40.75 2.18
N SER A 5 -38.49 39.73 1.59
CA SER A 5 -38.83 38.47 2.30
C SER A 5 -39.79 37.52 1.53
N SER A 6 -39.31 36.28 1.34
CA SER A 6 -39.97 34.96 1.55
C SER A 6 -41.39 34.66 1.02
N ARG A 7 -41.53 33.58 0.22
CA ARG A 7 -42.01 32.23 0.64
C ARG A 7 -42.39 31.33 -0.55
N GLY A 8 -42.03 30.05 -0.42
CA GLY A 8 -42.53 28.88 -1.17
C GLY A 8 -41.46 27.78 -1.18
N LEU A 9 -41.72 26.49 -1.01
CA LEU A 9 -42.92 25.72 -0.69
C LEU A 9 -42.41 24.38 -0.14
N SER A 10 -42.76 24.08 1.10
CA SER A 10 -42.49 22.81 1.78
C SER A 10 -43.59 21.81 1.44
N GLY A 11 -43.23 20.65 0.92
CA GLY A 11 -44.14 19.52 0.78
C GLY A 11 -43.49 18.37 0.02
N LEU A 12 -42.89 17.44 0.77
CA LEU A 12 -42.71 16.00 0.49
C LEU A 12 -41.56 15.46 1.36
N VAL A 13 -41.81 15.29 2.66
CA VAL A 13 -41.01 14.39 3.52
C VAL A 13 -41.99 13.64 4.43
N PRO A 14 -42.04 12.29 4.37
CA PRO A 14 -42.89 11.48 5.24
C PRO A 14 -42.57 11.65 6.73
N SER A 15 -43.61 11.57 7.55
CA SER A 15 -43.69 12.04 8.95
C SER A 15 -42.90 11.27 10.01
N TRP A 16 -42.11 10.25 9.65
CA TRP A 16 -41.39 9.39 10.61
C TRP A 16 -39.92 9.79 10.83
N LEU A 17 -39.43 10.84 10.16
CA LEU A 17 -38.09 11.43 10.36
C LEU A 17 -38.08 12.68 11.24
N ARG A 18 -39.20 13.02 11.91
CA ARG A 18 -39.29 14.20 12.80
C ARG A 18 -39.00 13.84 14.25
N SER A 19 -37.79 13.42 14.52
CA SER A 19 -37.23 13.50 15.87
C SER A 19 -35.73 13.43 15.80
N LEU A 20 -35.10 14.58 15.62
CA LEU A 20 -33.89 15.00 16.34
C LEU A 20 -33.69 16.49 16.04
N ALA A 21 -33.96 17.29 17.06
CA ALA A 21 -33.84 18.74 17.00
C ALA A 21 -32.38 19.14 16.81
N VAL A 22 -32.10 19.84 15.71
CA VAL A 22 -30.91 20.67 15.57
C VAL A 22 -31.24 22.01 16.22
N SER A 23 -30.46 22.42 17.22
CA SER A 23 -30.38 23.80 17.66
C SER A 23 -28.92 24.10 18.02
N SER A 24 -28.33 24.89 17.15
CA SER A 24 -27.00 25.48 17.18
C SER A 24 -26.84 26.45 18.36
N PHE A 25 -25.66 26.55 18.97
CA PHE A 25 -24.79 27.73 18.91
C PHE A 25 -23.49 27.52 19.72
N ALA A 26 -22.39 27.76 19.01
CA ALA A 26 -21.01 28.05 19.41
C ALA A 26 -20.69 28.33 20.89
N LEU A 27 -19.62 27.71 21.40
CA LEU A 27 -18.35 28.35 21.82
C LEU A 27 -17.49 27.40 22.66
N GLY A 28 -16.22 27.23 22.25
CA GLY A 28 -15.11 27.01 23.17
C GLY A 28 -14.74 25.57 23.53
N GLY A 29 -13.64 25.08 22.95
CA GLY A 29 -12.60 24.29 23.61
C GLY A 29 -12.97 22.94 24.27
N LEU A 30 -12.20 21.91 23.89
CA LEU A 30 -12.18 20.53 24.42
C LEU A 30 -13.20 19.58 23.78
N LEU A 31 -12.87 19.16 22.55
CA LEU A 31 -13.24 17.80 22.12
C LEU A 31 -12.42 16.83 22.98
N VAL A 32 -13.02 16.44 24.10
CA VAL A 32 -12.69 15.19 24.79
C VAL A 32 -12.92 14.09 23.75
N GLY A 33 -11.83 13.42 23.35
CA GLY A 33 -11.90 12.25 22.49
C GLY A 33 -12.92 11.27 23.07
N VAL A 34 -13.90 10.90 22.26
CA VAL A 34 -14.78 9.77 22.57
C VAL A 34 -13.86 8.57 22.81
N PRO A 35 -13.98 7.85 23.94
CA PRO A 35 -13.22 6.62 24.10
C PRO A 35 -13.74 5.66 23.02
N ALA A 36 -12.86 5.37 22.05
CA ALA A 36 -13.05 4.25 21.15
C ALA A 36 -13.43 3.06 22.02
N HIS A 37 -14.56 2.43 21.71
CA HIS A 37 -14.97 1.20 22.38
C HIS A 37 -13.80 0.23 22.25
N ALA A 38 -13.20 -0.11 23.39
CA ALA A 38 -12.23 -1.18 23.46
C ALA A 38 -12.94 -2.41 22.89
N ALA A 39 -12.51 -2.85 21.71
CA ALA A 39 -12.82 -4.19 21.24
C ALA A 39 -12.51 -5.14 22.41
N ASP A 40 -13.42 -6.08 22.66
CA ASP A 40 -13.20 -7.17 23.63
C ASP A 40 -11.75 -7.65 23.55
N PRO A 41 -11.14 -8.09 24.66
CA PRO A 41 -9.78 -8.63 24.63
C PRO A 41 -9.79 -9.95 23.85
N GLN A 42 -9.90 -9.87 22.52
CA GLN A 42 -9.40 -10.89 21.62
C GLN A 42 -7.95 -11.11 22.03
N GLU A 43 -7.68 -12.37 22.36
CA GLU A 43 -6.34 -12.88 22.60
C GLU A 43 -5.40 -12.27 21.57
N VAL A 44 -4.28 -11.70 22.02
CA VAL A 44 -3.35 -10.99 21.14
C VAL A 44 -2.69 -12.02 20.25
N ARG A 45 -3.27 -12.28 19.09
CA ARG A 45 -2.76 -13.25 18.13
C ARG A 45 -2.13 -12.51 16.94
N PRO A 46 -0.88 -12.83 16.58
CA PRO A 46 -0.29 -12.35 15.34
C PRO A 46 -1.04 -12.95 14.15
N ASN A 47 -0.75 -12.45 12.94
CA ASN A 47 -1.29 -13.06 11.72
C ASN A 47 -0.94 -14.55 11.64
N ILE A 48 -1.91 -15.36 11.20
CA ILE A 48 -1.74 -16.79 10.95
C ILE A 48 -0.67 -17.04 9.88
N ALA A 49 -0.64 -16.18 8.86
CA ALA A 49 0.29 -16.25 7.76
C ALA A 49 0.75 -14.85 7.33
N THR A 50 1.99 -14.73 6.87
CA THR A 50 2.54 -13.49 6.32
C THR A 50 3.30 -13.79 5.04
N VAL A 51 2.94 -13.13 3.93
CA VAL A 51 3.73 -13.20 2.69
C VAL A 51 5.01 -12.38 2.87
N LEU A 52 6.13 -13.09 3.05
CA LEU A 52 7.45 -12.53 3.29
C LEU A 52 8.10 -11.95 2.05
N ASP A 53 7.89 -12.56 0.89
CA ASP A 53 8.51 -12.14 -0.36
C ASP A 53 7.72 -12.60 -1.59
N VAL A 54 7.87 -11.85 -2.68
CA VAL A 54 7.33 -12.18 -4.01
C VAL A 54 8.43 -11.87 -5.02
N ALA A 55 8.92 -12.90 -5.70
CA ALA A 55 10.03 -12.79 -6.63
C ALA A 55 9.87 -13.77 -7.80
N LEU A 56 10.67 -13.62 -8.85
CA LEU A 56 10.81 -14.64 -9.88
C LEU A 56 11.94 -15.59 -9.52
N VAL A 57 11.65 -16.89 -9.47
CA VAL A 57 12.65 -17.94 -9.28
C VAL A 57 12.49 -18.95 -10.42
N ASP A 58 13.54 -19.09 -11.22
CA ASP A 58 13.54 -19.89 -12.45
C ASP A 58 12.46 -19.44 -13.44
N GLY A 59 12.20 -18.13 -13.49
CA GLY A 59 11.15 -17.52 -14.31
C GLY A 59 9.75 -17.57 -13.69
N GLU A 60 9.51 -18.36 -12.65
CA GLU A 60 8.16 -18.51 -12.07
C GLU A 60 7.94 -17.60 -10.87
N LEU A 61 6.70 -17.08 -10.74
CA LEU A 61 6.29 -16.31 -9.58
C LEU A 61 6.39 -17.19 -8.33
N THR A 62 7.24 -16.77 -7.39
CA THR A 62 7.48 -17.49 -6.14
C THR A 62 7.15 -16.60 -4.97
N ALA A 63 6.27 -17.10 -4.09
CA ALA A 63 5.92 -16.44 -2.84
C ALA A 63 6.54 -17.21 -1.66
N SER A 64 7.11 -16.47 -0.72
CA SER A 64 7.56 -17.02 0.57
C SER A 64 6.52 -16.67 1.64
N ILE A 65 5.98 -17.67 2.33
CA ILE A 65 4.95 -17.50 3.36
C ILE A 65 5.51 -17.93 4.71
N LEU A 66 5.54 -17.04 5.68
CA LEU A 66 5.80 -17.37 7.08
C LEU A 66 4.50 -17.73 7.77
N TRP A 67 4.47 -18.91 8.39
CA TRP A 67 3.36 -19.36 9.22
C TRP A 67 3.61 -19.04 10.69
N THR A 68 2.53 -18.78 11.44
CA THR A 68 2.59 -18.68 12.90
C THR A 68 3.19 -19.94 13.52
N ASP A 69 3.89 -19.80 14.65
CA ASP A 69 4.46 -20.90 15.44
C ASP A 69 3.39 -21.62 16.29
N ARG A 70 2.16 -21.09 16.32
CA ARG A 70 1.02 -21.65 17.05
C ARG A 70 0.29 -22.70 16.21
N GLN A 71 0.60 -23.97 16.43
CA GLN A 71 0.02 -25.10 15.69
C GLN A 71 -1.52 -25.12 15.69
N ASP A 72 -2.15 -24.74 16.81
CA ASP A 72 -3.61 -24.73 16.95
C ASP A 72 -4.32 -23.64 16.11
N ASP A 73 -3.59 -22.62 15.67
CA ASP A 73 -4.11 -21.54 14.83
C ASP A 73 -4.01 -21.85 13.33
N LEU A 74 -3.23 -22.87 12.95
CA LEU A 74 -2.99 -23.17 11.55
C LEU A 74 -4.18 -23.88 10.90
N PRO A 75 -4.59 -23.47 9.69
CA PRO A 75 -5.57 -24.23 8.95
C PRO A 75 -4.97 -25.56 8.48
N ARG A 76 -5.82 -26.58 8.30
CA ARG A 76 -5.38 -27.90 7.80
C ARG A 76 -4.77 -27.85 6.40
N SER A 77 -5.22 -26.89 5.60
CA SER A 77 -4.72 -26.60 4.26
C SER A 77 -4.97 -25.13 3.96
N ALA A 78 -4.16 -24.54 3.10
CA ALA A 78 -4.41 -23.23 2.53
C ALA A 78 -4.23 -23.28 1.02
N LYS A 79 -4.74 -22.28 0.31
CA LYS A 79 -4.53 -22.14 -1.12
C LYS A 79 -4.00 -20.74 -1.41
N LEU A 80 -2.86 -20.65 -2.06
CA LEU A 80 -2.35 -19.38 -2.56
C LEU A 80 -2.87 -19.19 -3.98
N VAL A 81 -3.62 -18.12 -4.19
CA VAL A 81 -4.27 -17.78 -5.46
C VAL A 81 -3.71 -16.47 -5.98
N SER A 82 -3.40 -16.43 -7.27
CA SER A 82 -3.03 -15.21 -7.98
C SER A 82 -4.23 -14.71 -8.79
N TYR A 83 -4.46 -13.40 -8.69
CA TYR A 83 -5.46 -12.66 -9.44
C TYR A 83 -4.74 -11.65 -10.33
N ASP A 84 -5.10 -11.62 -11.60
CA ASP A 84 -4.58 -10.66 -12.56
C ASP A 84 -5.14 -9.24 -12.33
N GLY A 85 -4.71 -8.26 -13.14
CA GLY A 85 -5.18 -6.88 -13.03
C GLY A 85 -6.64 -6.65 -13.44
N LYS A 86 -7.36 -7.70 -13.85
CA LYS A 86 -8.83 -7.72 -14.08
C LYS A 86 -9.55 -8.50 -12.97
N ASP A 87 -8.87 -8.78 -11.86
CA ASP A 87 -9.37 -9.60 -10.75
C ASP A 87 -9.82 -11.00 -11.18
N SER A 88 -9.27 -11.53 -12.28
CA SER A 88 -9.51 -12.90 -12.72
C SER A 88 -8.43 -13.83 -12.16
N VAL A 89 -8.85 -14.98 -11.66
CA VAL A 89 -7.90 -16.00 -11.15
C VAL A 89 -7.05 -16.52 -12.30
N ASN A 90 -5.73 -16.38 -12.19
CA ASN A 90 -4.80 -16.83 -13.23
C ASN A 90 -3.92 -18.02 -12.79
N ALA A 91 -3.68 -18.20 -11.49
CA ALA A 91 -2.97 -19.35 -10.94
C ALA A 91 -3.42 -19.67 -9.51
N GLY A 92 -3.22 -20.91 -9.07
CA GLY A 92 -3.49 -21.30 -7.70
C GLY A 92 -2.78 -22.58 -7.28
N VAL A 93 -2.24 -22.61 -6.07
CA VAL A 93 -1.49 -23.75 -5.54
C VAL A 93 -1.89 -24.02 -4.10
N ASN A 94 -2.09 -25.30 -3.77
CA ASN A 94 -2.34 -25.72 -2.40
C ASN A 94 -1.04 -25.66 -1.59
N VAL A 95 -1.14 -25.13 -0.38
CA VAL A 95 -0.04 -24.99 0.56
C VAL A 95 -0.42 -25.75 1.83
N THR A 96 0.52 -26.53 2.36
CA THR A 96 0.36 -27.20 3.65
C THR A 96 1.07 -26.36 4.72
N PRO A 97 0.33 -25.70 5.62
CA PRO A 97 0.93 -24.89 6.67
C PRO A 97 1.74 -25.75 7.64
N LYS A 98 2.85 -25.19 8.11
CA LYS A 98 3.69 -25.81 9.15
C LYS A 98 4.12 -24.75 10.14
N ALA A 99 3.95 -25.04 11.43
CA ALA A 99 4.16 -24.05 12.48
C ALA A 99 5.58 -23.50 12.49
N GLY A 100 5.71 -22.17 12.42
CA GLY A 100 6.97 -21.45 12.45
C GLY A 100 7.86 -21.64 11.21
N GLU A 101 7.40 -22.37 10.20
CA GLU A 101 8.17 -22.62 8.97
C GLU A 101 7.84 -21.62 7.87
N ILE A 102 8.80 -21.45 6.94
CA ILE A 102 8.60 -20.70 5.70
C ILE A 102 8.25 -21.69 4.59
N SER A 103 7.08 -21.53 3.98
CA SER A 103 6.70 -22.23 2.76
C SER A 103 7.09 -21.40 1.54
N GLN A 104 7.88 -21.98 0.63
CA GLN A 104 8.12 -21.41 -0.69
C GLN A 104 7.15 -22.03 -1.70
N VAL A 105 6.38 -21.19 -2.38
CA VAL A 105 5.29 -21.61 -3.27
C VAL A 105 5.50 -21.00 -4.63
N LYS A 106 5.70 -21.85 -5.65
CA LYS A 106 5.78 -21.44 -7.06
C LYS A 106 4.38 -21.44 -7.66
N LEU A 107 3.92 -20.32 -8.22
CA LEU A 107 2.63 -20.18 -8.89
C LEU A 107 2.82 -20.18 -10.41
N PHE A 108 2.81 -21.37 -10.99
CA PHE A 108 2.91 -21.54 -12.43
C PHE A 108 1.74 -20.87 -13.15
N GLY A 109 2.03 -20.05 -14.15
CA GLY A 109 1.03 -19.34 -14.96
C GLY A 109 0.50 -18.03 -14.35
N ALA A 110 1.00 -17.61 -13.19
CA ALA A 110 0.57 -16.35 -12.55
C ALA A 110 0.91 -15.09 -13.36
N LEU A 111 1.82 -15.17 -14.32
CA LEU A 111 2.31 -14.02 -15.11
C LEU A 111 1.85 -14.11 -16.56
N ASP A 112 0.62 -14.60 -16.77
CA ASP A 112 0.06 -14.69 -18.11
C ASP A 112 -0.36 -13.31 -18.63
N LYS A 113 0.43 -12.79 -19.57
CA LYS A 113 0.19 -11.60 -20.40
C LYS A 113 -0.23 -10.36 -19.58
N PRO A 114 0.62 -9.86 -18.68
CA PRO A 114 0.33 -8.65 -17.89
C PRO A 114 0.02 -7.42 -18.76
N TRP A 115 0.53 -7.38 -20.00
CA TRP A 115 0.18 -6.33 -20.98
C TRP A 115 -1.28 -6.37 -21.47
N GLU A 116 -1.99 -7.50 -21.33
CA GLU A 116 -3.42 -7.66 -21.65
C GLU A 116 -4.31 -7.58 -20.40
N THR A 117 -3.81 -8.09 -19.27
CA THR A 117 -4.57 -8.29 -18.03
C THR A 117 -4.30 -7.23 -16.96
N GLY A 118 -3.18 -6.52 -17.05
CA GLY A 118 -2.76 -5.48 -16.11
C GLY A 118 -1.42 -5.79 -15.43
N TRP A 119 -0.66 -4.73 -15.18
CA TRP A 119 0.67 -4.79 -14.59
C TRP A 119 0.65 -4.81 -13.05
N ALA A 120 -0.41 -4.33 -12.41
CA ALA A 120 -0.64 -4.49 -10.98
C ALA A 120 -1.55 -5.71 -10.74
N GLN A 121 -1.11 -6.62 -9.88
CA GLN A 121 -1.78 -7.90 -9.61
C GLN A 121 -1.81 -8.17 -8.10
N LYS A 122 -2.47 -9.25 -7.66
CA LYS A 122 -2.51 -9.61 -6.23
C LYS A 122 -2.46 -11.10 -5.97
N LEU A 123 -1.80 -11.46 -4.87
CA LEU A 123 -1.87 -12.77 -4.25
C LEU A 123 -2.87 -12.75 -3.10
N VAL A 124 -3.70 -13.77 -3.01
CA VAL A 124 -4.59 -14.02 -1.87
C VAL A 124 -4.29 -15.42 -1.35
N LEU A 125 -3.91 -15.50 -0.08
CA LEU A 125 -3.80 -16.76 0.64
C LEU A 125 -5.14 -17.03 1.31
N GLU A 126 -5.79 -18.11 0.91
CA GLU A 126 -7.13 -18.47 1.36
C GLU A 126 -7.08 -19.68 2.29
N ASP A 127 -7.94 -19.68 3.30
CA ASP A 127 -8.23 -20.84 4.13
C ASP A 127 -9.14 -21.85 3.37
N PRO A 128 -9.44 -23.03 3.95
CA PRO A 128 -10.34 -24.00 3.32
C PRO A 128 -11.77 -23.50 3.08
N GLN A 129 -12.18 -22.42 3.74
CA GLN A 129 -13.49 -21.78 3.61
C GLN A 129 -13.48 -20.65 2.57
N GLY A 130 -12.34 -20.36 1.95
CA GLY A 130 -12.18 -19.27 0.99
C GLY A 130 -12.03 -17.89 1.64
N GLN A 131 -11.76 -17.82 2.94
CA GLN A 131 -11.47 -16.55 3.61
C GLN A 131 -10.00 -16.20 3.46
N ALA A 132 -9.72 -14.92 3.17
CA ALA A 132 -8.36 -14.42 3.02
C ALA A 132 -7.63 -14.40 4.37
N LEU A 133 -6.56 -15.20 4.46
CA LEU A 133 -5.59 -15.21 5.55
C LEU A 133 -4.51 -14.14 5.37
N ALA A 134 -4.16 -13.83 4.12
CA ALA A 134 -3.24 -12.76 3.76
C ALA A 134 -3.51 -12.31 2.33
N THR A 135 -3.34 -11.02 2.07
CA THR A 135 -3.40 -10.44 0.72
C THR A 135 -2.12 -9.65 0.47
N GLN A 136 -1.49 -9.85 -0.69
CA GLN A 136 -0.28 -9.16 -1.08
C GLN A 136 -0.38 -8.71 -2.54
N PRO A 137 -0.58 -7.41 -2.80
CA PRO A 137 -0.40 -6.85 -4.14
C PRO A 137 1.05 -7.03 -4.61
N TYR A 138 1.24 -7.18 -5.92
CA TYR A 138 2.54 -7.22 -6.57
C TYR A 138 2.48 -6.54 -7.94
N ASP A 139 3.57 -5.88 -8.29
CA ASP A 139 3.71 -5.20 -9.57
C ASP A 139 4.56 -6.07 -10.47
N VAL A 140 4.07 -6.25 -11.69
CA VAL A 140 4.80 -6.87 -12.79
C VAL A 140 5.43 -5.75 -13.60
N ASN A 141 6.68 -5.92 -13.98
CA ASN A 141 7.42 -4.94 -14.75
C ASN A 141 8.26 -5.62 -15.84
N LEU A 142 8.96 -4.83 -16.63
CA LEU A 142 9.91 -5.28 -17.64
C LEU A 142 11.32 -4.87 -17.27
N ASP A 143 12.25 -5.80 -17.46
CA ASP A 143 13.69 -5.53 -17.50
C ASP A 143 14.19 -5.83 -18.91
N CYS A 144 14.66 -4.81 -19.61
CA CYS A 144 15.02 -4.89 -21.02
C CYS A 144 16.54 -4.98 -21.19
N ALA A 145 17.03 -6.20 -21.39
CA ALA A 145 18.45 -6.47 -21.64
C ALA A 145 18.95 -5.78 -22.92
N THR A 146 18.09 -5.63 -23.94
CA THR A 146 18.43 -4.96 -25.20
C THR A 146 17.32 -3.99 -25.64
N GLU A 147 17.48 -3.39 -26.81
CA GLU A 147 16.44 -2.51 -27.41
C GLU A 147 15.22 -3.27 -27.95
N LYS A 148 15.23 -4.61 -27.93
CA LYS A 148 14.14 -5.44 -28.48
C LYS A 148 13.77 -6.64 -27.62
N GLU A 149 14.56 -6.96 -26.61
CA GLU A 149 14.35 -8.13 -25.75
C GLU A 149 14.22 -7.69 -24.30
N CYS A 150 13.13 -8.11 -23.66
CA CYS A 150 12.83 -7.83 -22.27
C CYS A 150 12.41 -9.11 -21.54
N SER A 151 12.62 -9.15 -20.23
CA SER A 151 12.13 -10.21 -19.36
C SER A 151 11.13 -9.61 -18.37
N LEU A 152 10.17 -10.42 -17.92
CA LEU A 152 9.32 -10.00 -16.81
C LEU A 152 10.15 -9.91 -15.53
N THR A 153 9.82 -8.93 -14.70
CA THR A 153 10.26 -8.84 -13.31
C THR A 153 9.05 -8.61 -12.42
N VAL A 154 9.19 -8.90 -11.13
CA VAL A 154 8.13 -8.65 -10.16
C VAL A 154 8.69 -7.99 -8.92
N SER A 155 7.89 -7.13 -8.33
CA SER A 155 8.16 -6.51 -7.03
C SER A 155 6.90 -6.50 -6.19
N LYS A 156 7.06 -6.36 -4.88
CA LYS A 156 5.91 -6.16 -4.00
C LYS A 156 5.22 -4.85 -4.30
N GLY A 157 3.92 -4.94 -4.51
CA GLY A 157 3.07 -3.82 -4.85
C GLY A 157 2.38 -3.21 -3.65
N VAL A 158 1.59 -2.20 -3.94
CA VAL A 158 0.91 -1.36 -2.94
C VAL A 158 -0.59 -1.33 -3.14
N THR A 159 -1.01 -1.50 -4.39
CA THR A 159 -2.41 -1.57 -4.81
C THR A 159 -2.54 -2.52 -5.99
N SER A 160 -3.76 -3.02 -6.22
CA SER A 160 -4.13 -3.71 -7.45
C SER A 160 -5.11 -2.86 -8.29
N GLU A 161 -5.18 -1.55 -8.02
CA GLU A 161 -6.06 -0.63 -8.74
C GLU A 161 -5.60 -0.48 -10.20
N LYS A 162 -6.46 -0.87 -11.14
CA LYS A 162 -6.13 -0.96 -12.57
C LYS A 162 -5.97 0.41 -13.25
N ASP A 163 -6.59 1.46 -12.69
CA ASP A 163 -6.69 2.78 -13.33
C ASP A 163 -5.64 3.77 -12.80
N VAL A 164 -4.68 3.30 -11.97
CA VAL A 164 -3.58 4.11 -11.47
C VAL A 164 -2.26 3.50 -11.94
N VAL A 165 -1.41 4.34 -12.54
CA VAL A 165 -0.11 3.91 -13.05
C VAL A 165 0.92 3.97 -11.94
N HIS A 166 1.41 2.80 -11.54
CA HIS A 166 2.49 2.71 -10.57
C HIS A 166 3.84 2.89 -11.26
N VAL A 167 4.68 3.73 -10.66
CA VAL A 167 6.04 3.97 -11.10
C VAL A 167 6.97 3.92 -9.90
N SER A 168 8.19 3.49 -10.14
CA SER A 168 9.29 3.57 -9.19
C SER A 168 9.62 5.03 -8.91
N SER A 169 10.18 5.27 -7.72
CA SER A 169 10.66 6.60 -7.36
C SER A 169 11.76 7.11 -8.30
N GLU A 170 12.53 6.19 -8.89
CA GLU A 170 13.59 6.55 -9.85
C GLU A 170 13.00 7.00 -11.18
N LEU A 171 12.05 6.25 -11.74
CA LEU A 171 11.37 6.66 -12.96
C LEU A 171 10.58 7.95 -12.75
N ASP A 172 9.88 8.13 -11.62
CA ASP A 172 9.17 9.38 -11.31
C ASP A 172 10.09 10.61 -11.27
N ALA A 173 11.32 10.45 -10.74
CA ALA A 173 12.33 11.50 -10.78
C ALA A 173 12.76 11.81 -12.23
N VAL A 174 13.03 10.78 -13.04
CA VAL A 174 13.40 10.95 -14.46
C VAL A 174 12.28 11.60 -15.25
N LEU A 175 11.02 11.22 -15.03
CA LEU A 175 9.87 11.85 -15.68
C LEU A 175 9.79 13.35 -15.35
N THR A 176 10.05 13.73 -14.10
CA THR A 176 10.13 15.14 -13.67
C THR A 176 11.25 15.88 -14.38
N GLU A 177 12.42 15.27 -14.51
CA GLU A 177 13.56 15.84 -15.20
C GLU A 177 13.27 16.05 -16.68
N LEU A 178 12.69 15.06 -17.35
CA LEU A 178 12.33 15.14 -18.77
C LEU A 178 11.26 16.22 -19.02
N ASP A 179 10.22 16.27 -18.18
CA ASP A 179 9.17 17.30 -18.29
C ASP A 179 9.77 18.71 -18.14
N ALA A 180 10.73 18.91 -17.23
CA ALA A 180 11.43 20.18 -17.06
C ALA A 180 12.39 20.51 -18.21
N LYS A 181 13.14 19.52 -18.70
CA LYS A 181 14.11 19.64 -19.81
C LYS A 181 13.43 20.05 -21.11
N PHE A 182 12.32 19.40 -21.44
CA PHE A 182 11.63 19.62 -22.71
C PHE A 182 10.60 20.75 -22.64
N GLY A 183 9.99 21.01 -21.48
CA GLY A 183 9.07 22.14 -21.30
C GLY A 183 7.89 22.09 -22.28
N GLN A 184 7.92 22.90 -23.34
CA GLN A 184 6.91 22.92 -24.41
C GLN A 184 7.37 22.18 -25.68
N GLY A 185 8.53 21.55 -25.65
CA GLY A 185 9.12 20.78 -26.75
C GLY A 185 8.61 19.34 -26.81
N GLU A 186 8.74 18.75 -28.00
CA GLU A 186 8.37 17.36 -28.27
C GLU A 186 9.47 16.41 -27.82
N TYR A 187 9.09 15.30 -27.17
CA TYR A 187 10.00 14.22 -26.86
C TYR A 187 9.32 12.86 -26.87
N ASP A 188 10.11 11.83 -27.16
CA ASP A 188 9.72 10.43 -27.00
C ASP A 188 10.22 9.95 -25.64
N LEU A 189 9.28 9.65 -24.74
CA LEU A 189 9.60 9.28 -23.37
C LEU A 189 10.46 8.03 -23.30
N VAL A 190 10.11 6.97 -24.02
CA VAL A 190 10.86 5.71 -23.94
C VAL A 190 12.25 5.88 -24.54
N LYS A 191 12.37 6.67 -25.62
CA LYS A 191 13.67 6.95 -26.24
C LYS A 191 14.59 7.77 -25.34
N GLU A 192 14.09 8.84 -24.73
CA GLU A 192 14.89 9.69 -23.84
C GLU A 192 15.30 8.92 -22.58
N VAL A 193 14.39 8.17 -21.96
CA VAL A 193 14.72 7.27 -20.84
C VAL A 193 15.74 6.23 -21.29
N SER A 194 15.55 5.57 -22.43
CA SER A 194 16.46 4.53 -22.92
C SER A 194 17.88 5.01 -23.18
N LYS A 195 18.04 6.30 -23.48
CA LYS A 195 19.32 6.92 -23.80
C LYS A 195 20.11 7.26 -22.54
N ASP A 196 19.46 7.93 -21.59
CA ASP A 196 20.13 8.49 -20.41
C ASP A 196 20.01 7.54 -19.19
N PHE A 197 19.00 6.67 -19.16
CA PHE A 197 18.68 5.71 -18.08
C PHE A 197 18.27 4.34 -18.64
N PRO A 198 19.16 3.61 -19.34
CA PRO A 198 18.81 2.40 -20.07
C PRO A 198 18.20 1.28 -19.20
N HIS A 199 18.52 1.21 -17.91
CA HIS A 199 17.95 0.23 -16.97
C HIS A 199 16.46 0.48 -16.66
N LEU A 200 15.97 1.72 -16.85
CA LEU A 200 14.55 2.06 -16.66
C LEU A 200 13.72 1.89 -17.93
N ARG A 201 14.33 1.43 -19.04
CA ARG A 201 13.64 1.27 -20.33
C ARG A 201 12.36 0.44 -20.21
N GLY A 202 12.45 -0.73 -19.59
CA GLY A 202 11.31 -1.63 -19.45
C GLY A 202 10.18 -1.01 -18.64
N GLU A 203 10.52 -0.35 -17.54
CA GLU A 203 9.56 0.38 -16.72
C GLU A 203 8.90 1.54 -17.48
N ALA A 204 9.67 2.31 -18.26
CA ALA A 204 9.13 3.37 -19.11
C ALA A 204 8.18 2.83 -20.19
N MET A 205 8.45 1.64 -20.74
CA MET A 205 7.54 0.97 -21.68
C MET A 205 6.24 0.55 -21.00
N VAL A 206 6.31 -0.03 -19.80
CA VAL A 206 5.13 -0.40 -18.99
C VAL A 206 4.30 0.84 -18.67
N TYR A 207 4.95 1.90 -18.19
CA TYR A 207 4.33 3.20 -17.91
C TYR A 207 3.55 3.71 -19.13
N VAL A 208 4.20 3.82 -20.28
CA VAL A 208 3.58 4.31 -21.51
C VAL A 208 2.42 3.41 -21.95
N GLN A 209 2.56 2.10 -21.84
CA GLN A 209 1.51 1.17 -22.22
C GLN A 209 0.25 1.35 -21.36
N GLN A 210 0.41 1.55 -20.04
CA GLN A 210 -0.72 1.78 -19.13
C GLN A 210 -1.47 3.08 -19.47
N TRP A 211 -0.77 4.09 -19.99
CA TRP A 211 -1.38 5.34 -20.46
C TRP A 211 -2.01 5.24 -21.85
N SER A 212 -1.60 4.27 -22.68
CA SER A 212 -2.00 4.21 -24.09
C SER A 212 -3.51 4.10 -24.32
N TRP A 213 -4.25 3.58 -23.34
CA TRP A 213 -5.70 3.41 -23.43
C TRP A 213 -6.52 4.68 -23.22
N TRP A 214 -5.89 5.80 -22.80
CA TRP A 214 -6.64 6.98 -22.33
C TRP A 214 -7.12 8.00 -23.40
N TYR A 215 -6.81 7.89 -24.71
CA TYR A 215 -7.32 8.73 -25.86
C TYR A 215 -7.18 10.29 -25.73
N PRO A 216 -7.26 11.11 -26.82
CA PRO A 216 -6.83 10.91 -28.21
C PRO A 216 -5.42 11.49 -28.48
N ILE A 217 -4.88 11.12 -29.64
CA ILE A 217 -3.57 11.51 -30.21
C ILE A 217 -3.46 13.03 -30.48
N ILE A 218 -4.59 13.73 -30.51
CA ILE A 218 -4.68 15.17 -30.78
C ILE A 218 -5.79 15.72 -29.87
N GLY A 219 -5.42 16.52 -28.87
CA GLY A 219 -6.35 17.08 -27.89
C GLY A 219 -5.67 18.12 -26.98
N PRO A 220 -6.42 18.76 -26.06
CA PRO A 220 -5.83 19.61 -25.02
C PRO A 220 -4.89 18.79 -24.12
N CYS A 221 -4.23 19.49 -23.18
CA CYS A 221 -3.40 18.86 -22.15
C CYS A 221 -4.18 17.73 -21.44
N ALA A 222 -3.72 16.47 -21.57
CA ALA A 222 -4.35 15.32 -20.96
C ALA A 222 -3.59 14.93 -19.69
N CYS A 223 -4.32 14.81 -18.58
CA CYS A 223 -3.75 14.46 -17.30
C CYS A 223 -4.15 13.06 -16.87
N GLY A 224 -3.23 12.36 -16.24
CA GLY A 224 -3.45 11.05 -15.63
C GLY A 224 -2.76 10.95 -14.28
N TRP A 225 -3.20 9.98 -13.49
CA TRP A 225 -2.73 9.76 -12.14
C TRP A 225 -1.59 8.75 -12.11
N THR A 226 -0.53 9.13 -11.40
CA THR A 226 0.64 8.30 -11.13
C THR A 226 0.77 8.11 -9.63
N THR A 227 1.25 6.95 -9.20
CA THR A 227 1.52 6.70 -7.80
C THR A 227 2.92 6.15 -7.61
N THR A 228 3.58 6.63 -6.57
CA THR A 228 4.86 6.10 -6.09
C THR A 228 4.71 5.69 -4.64
N THR A 229 5.47 4.69 -4.24
CA THR A 229 5.51 4.23 -2.87
C THR A 229 6.94 3.95 -2.44
N THR A 230 7.24 4.29 -1.19
CA THR A 230 8.56 4.06 -0.61
C THR A 230 8.38 3.36 0.72
N ARG A 231 9.11 2.26 0.91
CA ARG A 231 9.04 1.46 2.13
C ARG A 231 10.44 1.30 2.71
N THR A 232 10.56 1.49 4.01
CA THR A 232 11.77 1.18 4.77
C THR A 232 11.37 0.36 5.99
N PRO A 233 11.91 -0.85 6.21
CA PRO A 233 12.68 -1.65 5.24
C PRO A 233 11.95 -1.89 3.92
N THR A 234 12.65 -2.27 2.85
CA THR A 234 12.05 -2.64 1.56
C THR A 234 11.61 -4.10 1.51
N THR A 235 12.25 -4.95 2.31
CA THR A 235 11.99 -6.40 2.40
C THR A 235 11.77 -6.82 3.85
N THR A 236 11.21 -8.01 4.05
CA THR A 236 11.02 -8.55 5.40
C THR A 236 12.34 -9.07 5.96
N GLN A 237 12.69 -8.67 7.18
CA GLN A 237 13.85 -9.13 7.93
C GLN A 237 13.39 -9.99 9.10
N SER A 238 13.59 -11.31 9.01
CA SER A 238 13.30 -12.23 10.11
C SER A 238 14.26 -12.00 11.29
N ILE A 239 13.72 -12.06 12.51
CA ILE A 239 14.48 -11.92 13.75
C ILE A 239 14.30 -13.22 14.51
N LEU A 240 15.36 -14.02 14.56
CA LEU A 240 15.40 -15.28 15.31
C LEU A 240 16.70 -15.31 16.11
N VAL A 241 16.60 -15.08 17.41
CA VAL A 241 17.74 -15.16 18.32
C VAL A 241 17.34 -16.09 19.46
N SER A 242 17.93 -17.29 19.46
CA SER A 242 17.78 -18.24 20.56
C SER A 242 19.10 -18.34 21.30
N THR A 243 19.05 -18.07 22.60
CA THR A 243 20.13 -18.31 23.55
C THR A 243 19.62 -19.30 24.59
N SER A 244 20.50 -20.04 25.27
CA SER A 244 20.06 -21.03 26.27
C SER A 244 19.13 -20.36 27.30
N GLY A 245 17.87 -20.81 27.35
CA GLY A 245 16.83 -20.27 28.23
C GLY A 245 16.23 -18.91 27.84
N ARG A 246 16.61 -18.27 26.73
CA ARG A 246 16.02 -16.98 26.31
C ARG A 246 15.89 -16.88 24.80
N SER A 247 14.74 -16.41 24.32
CA SER A 247 14.44 -16.29 22.90
C SER A 247 13.91 -14.90 22.54
N ILE A 248 14.29 -14.42 21.36
CA ILE A 248 13.65 -13.32 20.64
C ILE A 248 13.23 -13.85 19.28
N TYR A 249 11.98 -13.60 18.92
CA TYR A 249 11.41 -13.99 17.64
C TYR A 249 10.56 -12.86 17.08
N GLY A 250 10.44 -12.79 15.77
CA GLY A 250 9.62 -11.79 15.09
C GLY A 250 10.18 -11.46 13.73
N TRP A 251 9.74 -10.34 13.17
CA TRP A 251 10.23 -9.83 11.91
C TRP A 251 9.98 -8.33 11.78
N ASN A 252 10.86 -7.65 11.05
CA ASN A 252 10.67 -6.28 10.62
C ASN A 252 10.28 -6.28 9.14
N GLY A 253 9.06 -5.86 8.82
CA GLY A 253 8.49 -6.05 7.48
C GLY A 253 8.86 -4.94 6.53
N PRO A 254 8.42 -5.05 5.26
CA PRO A 254 8.49 -3.94 4.35
C PRO A 254 7.56 -2.83 4.82
N GLY A 255 8.12 -1.64 5.04
CA GLY A 255 7.38 -0.46 5.47
C GLY A 255 7.12 -0.41 6.98
N ALA A 256 6.07 0.29 7.39
CA ALA A 256 5.73 0.55 8.79
C ALA A 256 5.02 -0.62 9.51
N LYS A 257 5.41 -1.88 9.23
CA LYS A 257 4.83 -3.07 9.89
C LYS A 257 5.90 -3.98 10.48
N HIS A 258 5.69 -4.44 11.71
CA HIS A 258 6.62 -5.31 12.40
C HIS A 258 5.92 -6.10 13.51
N THR A 259 6.53 -7.23 13.88
CA THR A 259 6.21 -7.93 15.10
C THR A 259 7.49 -8.34 15.79
N LEU A 260 7.51 -8.24 17.12
CA LEU A 260 8.67 -8.60 17.90
C LEU A 260 8.22 -9.13 19.23
N SER A 261 8.71 -10.32 19.58
CA SER A 261 8.47 -10.95 20.85
C SER A 261 9.77 -11.41 21.47
N ALA A 262 9.83 -11.35 22.79
CA ALA A 262 10.91 -11.87 23.59
C ALA A 262 10.34 -12.67 24.75
N ASN A 263 10.97 -13.80 25.05
CA ASN A 263 10.65 -14.66 26.20
C ASN A 263 11.94 -15.08 26.91
N ALA A 264 11.89 -15.24 28.23
CA ALA A 264 13.03 -15.69 29.04
C ALA A 264 12.62 -16.65 30.16
N ILE A 265 13.34 -17.77 30.29
CA ILE A 265 13.24 -18.82 31.31
C ILE A 265 14.61 -19.54 31.49
N PRO A 266 15.44 -19.34 32.54
CA PRO A 266 15.51 -18.30 33.59
C PRO A 266 16.63 -17.26 33.33
N MET A 267 17.19 -16.61 34.37
CA MET A 267 18.15 -15.48 34.32
C MET A 267 19.26 -15.63 33.26
N GLY A 268 19.61 -14.52 32.59
CA GLY A 268 20.62 -14.50 31.53
C GLY A 268 20.98 -13.07 31.10
N PRO A 269 21.66 -12.85 29.96
CA PRO A 269 21.97 -11.49 29.50
C PRO A 269 20.70 -10.71 29.15
N THR A 270 20.71 -9.39 29.35
CA THR A 270 19.57 -8.52 28.97
C THR A 270 19.23 -8.70 27.50
N LEU A 271 17.95 -8.99 27.21
CA LEU A 271 17.42 -8.98 25.86
C LEU A 271 16.85 -7.59 25.59
N ASN A 272 17.34 -6.91 24.55
CA ASN A 272 16.79 -5.65 24.09
C ASN A 272 16.86 -5.62 22.56
N ARG A 273 15.71 -5.40 21.93
CA ARG A 273 15.62 -5.32 20.47
C ARG A 273 14.58 -4.29 20.09
N THR A 274 14.91 -3.53 19.04
CA THR A 274 14.06 -2.51 18.45
C THR A 274 13.86 -2.82 16.98
N VAL A 275 12.65 -2.56 16.50
CA VAL A 275 12.24 -2.61 15.10
C VAL A 275 11.61 -1.27 14.74
N THR A 276 11.87 -0.80 13.53
CA THR A 276 11.37 0.49 13.02
C THR A 276 11.04 0.34 11.55
N GLY A 277 10.01 1.05 11.11
CA GLY A 277 9.66 1.10 9.70
C GLY A 277 8.87 2.34 9.30
N SER A 278 8.85 2.63 8.01
CA SER A 278 8.12 3.73 7.40
C SER A 278 7.56 3.37 6.03
N SER A 279 6.33 3.77 5.76
CA SER A 279 5.66 3.63 4.46
C SER A 279 5.21 5.00 3.98
N GLN A 280 5.69 5.43 2.81
CA GLN A 280 5.22 6.63 2.12
C GLN A 280 4.37 6.23 0.92
N LEU A 281 3.20 6.86 0.79
CA LEU A 281 2.32 6.75 -0.37
C LEU A 281 2.19 8.13 -1.01
N SER A 282 2.40 8.21 -2.32
CA SER A 282 2.30 9.46 -3.09
C SER A 282 1.31 9.30 -4.24
N LEU A 283 0.56 10.36 -4.52
CA LEU A 283 -0.30 10.49 -5.68
C LEU A 283 0.11 11.75 -6.45
N GLY A 284 0.43 11.56 -7.73
CA GLY A 284 0.88 12.61 -8.63
C GLY A 284 -0.03 12.73 -9.85
N LEU A 285 -0.19 13.94 -10.32
CA LEU A 285 -0.82 14.28 -11.58
C LEU A 285 0.24 14.58 -12.62
N ARG A 286 0.25 13.81 -13.70
CA ARG A 286 1.12 14.05 -14.86
C ARG A 286 0.26 14.50 -16.03
N CYS A 287 0.68 15.56 -16.71
CA CYS A 287 -0.07 16.09 -17.83
C CYS A 287 0.82 16.25 -19.06
N SER A 288 0.35 15.74 -20.18
CA SER A 288 1.05 15.84 -21.46
C SER A 288 0.06 15.93 -22.61
N ARG A 289 0.48 16.59 -23.70
CA ARG A 289 -0.18 16.50 -24.99
C ARG A 289 0.52 15.43 -25.81
N ARG A 290 -0.16 14.33 -26.09
CA ARG A 290 0.33 13.31 -27.04
C ARG A 290 0.15 13.86 -28.46
N ILE A 291 1.08 13.55 -29.36
CA ILE A 291 1.10 14.05 -30.74
C ILE A 291 0.84 12.92 -31.73
N TYR A 292 1.53 11.80 -31.55
CA TYR A 292 1.33 10.55 -32.27
C TYR A 292 1.99 9.40 -31.53
N PHE A 293 1.61 8.19 -31.92
CA PHE A 293 2.27 6.96 -31.50
C PHE A 293 2.83 6.27 -32.73
N TYR A 294 3.98 5.64 -32.55
CA TYR A 294 4.40 4.55 -33.42
C TYR A 294 4.56 3.29 -32.57
N TRP A 295 4.65 2.14 -33.23
CA TRP A 295 4.59 0.85 -32.57
C TRP A 295 5.78 0.00 -32.95
N TRP A 296 6.45 -0.56 -31.96
CA TRP A 296 7.54 -1.51 -32.15
C TRP A 296 7.19 -2.84 -31.49
N ASP A 297 7.62 -3.92 -32.12
CA ASP A 297 7.44 -5.27 -31.61
C ASP A 297 8.66 -5.64 -30.76
N PHE A 298 8.39 -6.06 -29.52
CA PHE A 298 9.37 -6.49 -28.55
C PHE A 298 9.18 -7.95 -28.23
N ILE A 299 10.29 -8.61 -27.97
CA ILE A 299 10.31 -9.99 -27.52
C ILE A 299 10.32 -10.00 -26.00
N ILE A 300 9.24 -10.50 -25.39
CA ILE A 300 9.16 -10.69 -23.94
C ILE A 300 9.43 -12.15 -23.60
N HIS A 301 10.46 -12.35 -22.79
CA HIS A 301 10.79 -13.61 -22.15
C HIS A 301 9.95 -13.78 -20.88
N ARG A 302 9.21 -14.88 -20.81
CA ARG A 302 8.41 -15.26 -19.64
C ARG A 302 8.47 -16.78 -19.42
N PRO A 303 8.13 -17.26 -18.22
CA PRO A 303 7.88 -18.69 -18.02
C PRO A 303 6.88 -19.22 -19.06
N GLY A 304 7.25 -20.30 -19.75
CA GLY A 304 6.45 -20.89 -20.84
C GLY A 304 6.79 -20.40 -22.26
N GLY A 305 7.71 -19.45 -22.44
CA GLY A 305 8.30 -19.17 -23.75
C GLY A 305 8.56 -17.69 -24.04
N VAL A 306 8.65 -17.40 -25.33
CA VAL A 306 9.03 -16.10 -25.88
C VAL A 306 7.87 -15.52 -26.67
N PHE A 307 7.43 -14.30 -26.34
CA PHE A 307 6.20 -13.72 -26.86
C PHE A 307 6.46 -12.35 -27.51
N PRO A 308 6.10 -12.16 -28.79
CA PRO A 308 6.16 -10.84 -29.40
C PRO A 308 4.99 -9.98 -28.90
N VAL A 309 5.30 -8.80 -28.39
CA VAL A 309 4.33 -7.84 -27.86
C VAL A 309 4.58 -6.48 -28.49
N ARG A 310 3.50 -5.86 -28.96
CA ARG A 310 3.55 -4.56 -29.63
C ARG A 310 3.38 -3.43 -28.61
N PHE A 311 4.41 -2.60 -28.45
CA PHE A 311 4.41 -1.48 -27.51
C PHE A 311 4.21 -0.13 -28.22
N PRO A 312 3.42 0.78 -27.62
CA PRO A 312 3.30 2.14 -28.12
C PRO A 312 4.51 2.99 -27.71
N PHE A 313 4.93 3.88 -28.60
CA PHE A 313 5.97 4.88 -28.37
C PHE A 313 5.39 6.28 -28.62
N PRO A 314 4.92 6.97 -27.56
CA PRO A 314 4.33 8.30 -27.69
C PRO A 314 5.42 9.32 -27.89
N VAL A 315 5.20 10.19 -28.87
CA VAL A 315 5.79 11.52 -28.88
C VAL A 315 4.83 12.47 -28.18
N SER A 316 5.34 13.20 -27.18
CA SER A 316 4.54 14.08 -26.33
C SER A 316 5.21 15.42 -26.05
N ILE A 317 4.38 16.40 -25.69
CA ILE A 317 4.79 17.69 -25.18
C ILE A 317 4.30 17.80 -23.73
N PRO A 318 5.18 18.08 -22.75
CA PRO A 318 4.73 18.37 -21.39
C PRO A 318 3.80 19.57 -21.37
N CYS A 319 2.83 19.56 -20.46
CA CYS A 319 1.92 20.70 -20.31
C CYS A 319 1.48 20.86 -18.87
N THR A 320 1.18 22.10 -18.48
CA THR A 320 0.68 22.39 -17.14
C THR A 320 -0.83 22.20 -17.11
N SER A 321 -1.33 21.49 -16.10
CA SER A 321 -2.76 21.40 -15.83
C SER A 321 -3.34 22.79 -15.55
N PRO A 322 -4.44 23.21 -16.20
CA PRO A 322 -5.19 24.40 -15.79
C PRO A 322 -6.06 24.15 -14.54
N CYS A 323 -6.00 22.95 -13.96
CA CYS A 323 -6.87 22.52 -12.86
C CYS A 323 -6.14 22.59 -11.52
N GLN A 324 -6.87 22.91 -10.46
CA GLN A 324 -6.39 22.75 -9.09
C GLN A 324 -6.61 21.31 -8.65
N ALA A 325 -5.57 20.61 -8.19
CA ALA A 325 -5.73 19.29 -7.61
C ALA A 325 -5.91 19.37 -6.09
N ARG A 326 -6.99 18.74 -5.61
CA ARG A 326 -7.24 18.49 -4.20
C ARG A 326 -6.86 17.05 -3.90
N PHE A 327 -6.15 16.84 -2.80
CA PHE A 327 -5.77 15.54 -2.31
C PHE A 327 -6.33 15.36 -0.91
N ASP A 328 -7.27 14.44 -0.78
CA ASP A 328 -7.80 13.98 0.50
C ASP A 328 -6.98 12.77 0.94
N HIS A 329 -6.48 12.81 2.17
CA HIS A 329 -5.59 11.80 2.75
C HIS A 329 -6.28 11.12 3.91
N MET A 330 -6.18 9.81 3.97
CA MET A 330 -6.59 9.01 5.11
C MET A 330 -5.37 8.32 5.72
N GLY A 331 -5.32 8.29 7.03
CA GLY A 331 -4.33 7.52 7.78
C GLY A 331 -4.96 6.90 9.00
N ARG A 332 -4.58 5.66 9.28
CA ARG A 332 -4.93 4.92 10.50
C ARG A 332 -3.71 4.15 10.97
N VAL A 333 -3.39 4.24 12.25
CA VAL A 333 -2.25 3.55 12.86
C VAL A 333 -2.73 2.86 14.13
N SER A 334 -2.41 1.58 14.27
CA SER A 334 -2.69 0.80 15.46
C SER A 334 -1.42 0.16 16.02
N GLY A 335 -1.41 -0.07 17.32
CA GLY A 335 -0.31 -0.69 18.03
C GLY A 335 -0.80 -1.39 19.27
N ARG A 336 -0.16 -2.52 19.61
CA ARG A 336 -0.46 -3.29 20.82
C ARG A 336 0.83 -3.78 21.45
N THR A 337 0.87 -3.69 22.77
CA THR A 337 1.98 -4.11 23.62
C THR A 337 1.45 -5.14 24.62
N THR A 338 2.24 -6.18 24.90
CA THR A 338 1.92 -7.16 25.93
C THR A 338 3.19 -7.51 26.69
N ILE A 339 3.10 -7.61 28.02
CA ILE A 339 4.20 -7.98 28.90
C ILE A 339 3.74 -8.95 29.99
N SER A 340 4.67 -9.79 30.44
CA SER A 340 4.57 -10.59 31.66
C SER A 340 5.87 -10.49 32.47
N GLY A 341 5.74 -10.56 33.80
CA GLY A 341 6.86 -10.41 34.72
C GLY A 341 7.44 -8.99 34.69
N VAL A 342 8.77 -8.90 34.60
CA VAL A 342 9.53 -7.63 34.64
C VAL A 342 9.91 -7.11 33.25
N ALA A 343 9.29 -7.62 32.18
CA ALA A 343 9.56 -7.18 30.82
C ALA A 343 9.02 -5.77 30.55
N THR A 344 9.57 -5.10 29.55
CA THR A 344 9.01 -3.88 28.98
C THR A 344 8.74 -4.07 27.50
N ALA A 345 7.65 -3.48 27.03
CA ALA A 345 7.28 -3.38 25.63
C ALA A 345 6.86 -1.93 25.35
N ARG A 346 7.26 -1.40 24.21
CA ARG A 346 6.90 -0.06 23.74
C ARG A 346 6.56 -0.12 22.26
N GLU A 347 5.44 0.48 21.88
CA GLU A 347 5.03 0.64 20.49
C GLU A 347 4.68 2.11 20.22
N ALA A 348 5.09 2.61 19.08
CA ALA A 348 4.78 3.97 18.64
C ALA A 348 4.40 3.99 17.17
N GLY A 349 3.49 4.89 16.82
CA GLY A 349 2.98 5.07 15.47
C GLY A 349 2.71 6.53 15.17
N THR A 350 3.13 6.99 13.99
CA THR A 350 2.87 8.35 13.51
C THR A 350 2.36 8.32 12.10
N TRP A 351 1.50 9.29 11.76
CA TRP A 351 1.06 9.54 10.40
C TRP A 351 1.12 11.03 10.08
N ARG A 352 1.58 11.36 8.88
CA ARG A 352 1.87 12.71 8.40
C ARG A 352 1.35 12.89 6.98
N VAL A 353 0.87 14.10 6.70
CA VAL A 353 0.53 14.55 5.34
C VAL A 353 1.58 15.56 4.90
N ASN A 354 2.26 15.28 3.79
CA ASN A 354 3.41 16.03 3.28
C ASN A 354 4.49 16.25 4.38
N VAL A 355 5.24 17.36 4.34
CA VAL A 355 6.32 17.70 5.30
C VAL A 355 5.77 18.29 6.63
N ASN A 356 4.47 18.14 6.91
CA ASN A 356 3.85 18.80 8.06
C ASN A 356 4.11 18.04 9.39
N ALA A 357 3.73 18.70 10.49
CA ALA A 357 3.64 18.05 11.80
C ALA A 357 2.73 16.81 11.73
N PRO A 358 2.98 15.77 12.54
CA PRO A 358 2.20 14.55 12.52
C PRO A 358 0.77 14.81 12.98
N THR A 359 -0.19 14.41 12.15
CA THR A 359 -1.61 14.45 12.48
C THR A 359 -1.97 13.36 13.48
N ILE A 360 -1.33 12.19 13.37
CA ILE A 360 -1.40 11.11 14.35
C ILE A 360 -0.02 10.95 14.99
N ASN A 361 0.04 10.91 16.32
CA ASN A 361 1.26 10.64 17.08
C ASN A 361 0.90 9.87 18.36
N GLN A 362 1.10 8.55 18.33
CA GLN A 362 0.72 7.64 19.40
C GLN A 362 1.94 6.91 19.95
N VAL A 363 1.99 6.72 21.28
CA VAL A 363 3.02 5.95 21.97
C VAL A 363 2.38 5.22 23.14
N ILE A 364 2.61 3.92 23.25
CA ILE A 364 2.13 3.07 24.34
C ILE A 364 3.25 2.24 24.93
N THR A 365 3.06 1.80 26.18
CA THR A 365 3.99 0.90 26.88
C THR A 365 3.22 -0.13 27.71
N GLY A 366 3.86 -1.27 28.02
CA GLY A 366 3.34 -2.28 28.93
C GLY A 366 2.25 -3.18 28.31
N ASN A 367 1.09 -3.25 28.95
CA ASN A 367 -0.09 -3.99 28.49
C ASN A 367 -1.15 -3.00 27.97
N ASN A 368 -0.88 -2.36 26.84
CA ASN A 368 -1.73 -1.31 26.31
C ASN A 368 -1.87 -1.39 24.78
N ALA A 369 -2.82 -0.65 24.22
CA ALA A 369 -3.10 -0.57 22.79
C ALA A 369 -3.52 0.85 22.36
N PHE A 370 -3.34 1.17 21.08
CA PHE A 370 -3.97 2.32 20.44
C PHE A 370 -4.48 1.91 19.05
N ASP A 371 -5.52 2.61 18.61
CA ASP A 371 -6.02 2.60 17.23
C ASP A 371 -6.51 4.02 16.96
N ALA A 372 -5.79 4.74 16.09
CA ALA A 372 -6.04 6.13 15.81
C ALA A 372 -6.14 6.34 14.31
N ASP A 373 -7.18 7.03 13.88
CA ASP A 373 -7.40 7.43 12.50
C ASP A 373 -7.55 8.96 12.38
N ALA A 374 -7.24 9.47 11.19
CA ALA A 374 -7.40 10.87 10.85
C ALA A 374 -7.52 11.05 9.34
N ILE A 375 -8.17 12.15 8.96
CA ILE A 375 -8.23 12.64 7.58
C ILE A 375 -7.49 13.97 7.51
N GLY A 376 -6.72 14.15 6.44
CA GLY A 376 -6.05 15.40 6.12
C GLY A 376 -6.37 15.83 4.70
N VAL A 377 -6.32 17.13 4.42
CA VAL A 377 -6.53 17.66 3.08
C VAL A 377 -5.34 18.51 2.69
N SER A 378 -4.87 18.36 1.45
CA SER A 378 -3.84 19.22 0.87
C SER A 378 -4.19 19.61 -0.55
N PHE A 379 -3.73 20.78 -0.97
CA PHE A 379 -3.88 21.26 -2.34
C PHE A 379 -2.50 21.36 -2.98
N SER A 380 -2.38 20.87 -4.20
CA SER A 380 -1.15 20.92 -5.00
C SER A 380 -1.51 20.88 -6.47
N ASN A 381 -0.64 21.37 -7.35
CA ASN A 381 -0.86 21.28 -8.79
C ASN A 381 -0.21 20.04 -9.42
N THR A 382 0.62 19.33 -8.65
CA THR A 382 1.47 18.26 -9.17
C THR A 382 1.32 16.98 -8.37
N SER A 383 1.51 17.01 -7.05
CA SER A 383 1.45 15.80 -6.24
C SER A 383 1.23 16.10 -4.77
N ALA A 384 0.81 15.07 -4.03
CA ALA A 384 0.82 15.03 -2.59
C ALA A 384 1.21 13.64 -2.09
N TYR A 385 1.68 13.56 -0.86
CA TYR A 385 2.03 12.29 -0.23
C TYR A 385 1.66 12.26 1.24
N ASN A 386 1.57 11.07 1.79
CA ASN A 386 1.48 10.84 3.22
C ASN A 386 2.47 9.76 3.65
N THR A 387 2.77 9.73 4.95
CA THR A 387 3.76 8.81 5.50
C THR A 387 3.29 8.27 6.83
N VAL A 388 3.33 6.95 6.97
CA VAL A 388 3.24 6.25 8.26
C VAL A 388 4.65 5.90 8.72
N SER A 389 4.94 6.07 10.00
CA SER A 389 6.18 5.57 10.63
C SER A 389 5.90 4.94 11.97
N THR A 390 6.49 3.78 12.23
CA THR A 390 6.26 2.98 13.44
C THR A 390 7.57 2.52 14.07
N SER A 391 7.53 2.27 15.37
CA SER A 391 8.66 1.69 16.11
C SER A 391 8.18 0.81 17.25
N GLY A 392 8.73 -0.41 17.33
CA GLY A 392 8.47 -1.36 18.40
C GLY A 392 9.75 -1.72 19.14
N GLN A 393 9.68 -1.83 20.46
CA GLN A 393 10.80 -2.24 21.30
C GLN A 393 10.32 -3.23 22.36
N VAL A 394 11.10 -4.30 22.55
CA VAL A 394 10.95 -5.22 23.69
C VAL A 394 12.23 -5.24 24.51
N THR A 395 12.11 -5.32 25.83
CA THR A 395 13.26 -5.51 26.72
C THR A 395 12.91 -6.48 27.83
N ILE A 396 13.80 -7.43 28.09
CA ILE A 396 13.75 -8.31 29.27
C ILE A 396 15.05 -8.13 30.06
N PRO A 397 14.99 -7.66 31.31
CA PRO A 397 16.16 -7.52 32.18
C PRO A 397 16.95 -8.82 32.36
N SER A 398 18.22 -8.71 32.75
CA SER A 398 19.07 -9.88 33.03
C SER A 398 18.60 -10.70 34.23
N THR A 399 17.95 -10.05 35.19
CA THR A 399 17.50 -10.61 36.46
C THR A 399 16.17 -11.36 36.40
N SER A 400 15.55 -11.46 35.22
CA SER A 400 14.24 -12.09 35.09
C SER A 400 14.31 -13.62 35.16
N THR A 401 13.44 -14.23 35.97
CA THR A 401 13.23 -15.69 36.05
C THR A 401 12.18 -16.19 35.08
N PHE A 402 11.10 -15.43 34.88
CA PHE A 402 10.12 -15.61 33.81
C PHE A 402 9.64 -14.23 33.35
N ALA A 403 9.76 -13.96 32.05
CA ALA A 403 9.25 -12.74 31.45
C ALA A 403 8.95 -12.96 29.97
N SER A 404 7.92 -12.26 29.50
CA SER A 404 7.58 -12.17 28.09
C SER A 404 7.26 -10.74 27.71
N ALA A 405 7.56 -10.37 26.47
CA ALA A 405 7.15 -9.13 25.86
C ALA A 405 6.76 -9.37 24.41
N LEU A 406 5.75 -8.64 23.92
CA LEU A 406 5.28 -8.67 22.54
C LEU A 406 4.90 -7.26 22.11
N VAL A 407 5.28 -6.91 20.89
CA VAL A 407 4.78 -5.75 20.17
C VAL A 407 4.26 -6.18 18.80
N THR A 408 3.11 -5.63 18.42
CA THR A 408 2.47 -5.82 17.11
C THR A 408 1.82 -4.52 16.69
N ASN A 409 1.83 -4.22 15.41
CA ASN A 409 1.27 -2.99 14.88
C ASN A 409 0.44 -3.21 13.61
N GLY A 410 -0.24 -2.16 13.20
CA GLY A 410 -0.93 -2.08 11.92
C GLY A 410 -1.05 -0.64 11.43
N TYR A 411 -1.25 -0.49 10.13
CA TYR A 411 -1.50 0.79 9.50
C TYR A 411 -2.37 0.64 8.25
N ALA A 412 -3.08 1.71 7.92
CA ALA A 412 -3.70 1.93 6.63
C ALA A 412 -3.47 3.40 6.24
N GLN A 413 -3.24 3.65 4.96
CA GLN A 413 -3.16 4.99 4.39
C GLN A 413 -3.78 5.00 3.00
N ALA A 414 -4.42 6.11 2.65
CA ALA A 414 -4.97 6.31 1.31
C ALA A 414 -4.88 7.78 0.89
N ILE A 415 -4.88 8.01 -0.42
CA ILE A 415 -4.96 9.33 -1.03
C ILE A 415 -6.01 9.29 -2.13
N HIS A 416 -6.98 10.18 -2.05
CA HIS A 416 -7.94 10.43 -3.13
C HIS A 416 -7.62 11.77 -3.80
N GLY A 417 -7.32 11.72 -5.10
CA GLY A 417 -7.04 12.90 -5.91
C GLY A 417 -8.27 13.33 -6.69
N GLN A 418 -8.61 14.62 -6.63
CA GLN A 418 -9.69 15.25 -7.38
C GLN A 418 -9.19 16.44 -8.17
N LEU A 419 -9.70 16.63 -9.39
CA LEU A 419 -9.38 17.77 -10.23
C LEU A 419 -10.59 18.66 -10.40
N THR A 420 -10.43 19.92 -10.02
CA THR A 420 -11.41 20.97 -10.30
C THR A 420 -10.86 21.87 -11.39
N CYS A 421 -11.46 21.78 -12.58
CA CYS A 421 -11.06 22.54 -13.75
C CYS A 421 -12.12 23.61 -14.06
N PRO A 422 -11.75 24.88 -14.32
CA PRO A 422 -12.72 25.93 -14.65
C PRO A 422 -13.48 25.70 -15.98
N GLN A 423 -12.91 24.90 -16.91
CA GLN A 423 -13.38 24.79 -18.31
C GLN A 423 -13.48 23.35 -18.83
N ILE A 424 -13.19 22.34 -18.00
CA ILE A 424 -13.23 20.92 -18.39
C ILE A 424 -14.11 20.20 -17.37
N PRO A 425 -15.00 19.26 -17.77
CA PRO A 425 -15.69 18.40 -16.82
C PRO A 425 -14.70 17.78 -15.83
N ALA A 426 -15.05 17.72 -14.55
CA ALA A 426 -14.20 17.14 -13.52
C ALA A 426 -13.77 15.73 -13.95
N LEU A 427 -12.46 15.51 -14.05
CA LEU A 427 -11.95 14.16 -14.23
C LEU A 427 -12.35 13.35 -12.97
N PRO A 428 -12.85 12.12 -13.14
CA PRO A 428 -13.22 11.30 -11.99
C PRO A 428 -12.00 11.15 -11.08
N GLY A 429 -12.21 11.35 -9.79
CA GLY A 429 -11.14 11.20 -8.82
C GLY A 429 -10.55 9.80 -8.85
N ARG A 430 -9.32 9.65 -8.33
CA ARG A 430 -8.66 8.35 -8.18
C ARG A 430 -8.18 8.17 -6.76
N THR A 431 -8.41 6.98 -6.22
CA THR A 431 -7.97 6.59 -4.90
C THR A 431 -6.81 5.62 -5.02
N VAL A 432 -5.75 5.89 -4.27
CA VAL A 432 -4.65 4.95 -4.02
C VAL A 432 -4.58 4.65 -2.55
N SER A 433 -4.18 3.43 -2.20
CA SER A 433 -4.10 3.01 -0.80
C SER A 433 -2.97 2.02 -0.57
N ASP A 434 -2.54 1.91 0.68
CA ASP A 434 -1.58 0.94 1.18
C ASP A 434 -1.94 0.60 2.63
N TYR A 435 -1.79 -0.66 3.02
CA TYR A 435 -2.02 -1.09 4.39
C TYR A 435 -1.13 -2.27 4.76
N GLY A 436 -0.97 -2.47 6.05
CA GLY A 436 -0.24 -3.61 6.58
C GLY A 436 -0.53 -3.80 8.06
N THR A 437 -0.64 -5.04 8.50
CA THR A 437 -0.84 -5.37 9.91
C THR A 437 -0.10 -6.64 10.28
N THR A 438 0.25 -6.74 11.56
CA THR A 438 0.70 -7.97 12.23
C THR A 438 -0.31 -8.49 13.24
N GLN A 439 -1.39 -7.74 13.47
CA GLN A 439 -2.51 -8.10 14.32
C GLN A 439 -3.51 -8.92 13.50
N GLY A 440 -4.11 -9.95 14.11
CA GLY A 440 -4.89 -10.99 13.42
C GLY A 440 -6.04 -10.53 12.51
N THR A 441 -6.68 -11.50 11.85
CA THR A 441 -7.55 -11.32 10.67
C THR A 441 -8.66 -10.27 10.83
N SER A 442 -9.31 -10.19 12.00
CA SER A 442 -10.34 -9.17 12.28
C SER A 442 -9.83 -7.74 12.09
N HIS A 443 -8.59 -7.49 12.52
CA HIS A 443 -7.95 -6.19 12.37
C HIS A 443 -7.55 -5.92 10.92
N GLN A 444 -7.05 -6.92 10.20
CA GLN A 444 -6.77 -6.81 8.78
C GLN A 444 -8.02 -6.39 7.99
N LEU A 445 -9.15 -7.04 8.25
CA LEU A 445 -10.43 -6.68 7.64
C LEU A 445 -10.85 -5.26 8.02
N SER A 446 -10.70 -4.85 9.29
CA SER A 446 -11.04 -3.50 9.73
C SER A 446 -10.23 -2.41 9.00
N LEU A 447 -8.94 -2.64 8.75
CA LEU A 447 -8.09 -1.72 8.00
C LEU A 447 -8.53 -1.63 6.52
N ILE A 448 -8.85 -2.76 5.90
CA ILE A 448 -9.39 -2.81 4.54
C ILE A 448 -10.71 -2.05 4.45
N TRP A 449 -11.64 -2.30 5.37
CA TRP A 449 -12.93 -1.60 5.40
C TRP A 449 -12.76 -0.10 5.55
N SER A 450 -11.84 0.36 6.39
CA SER A 450 -11.58 1.80 6.51
C SER A 450 -11.08 2.45 5.21
N ILE A 451 -10.32 1.72 4.39
CA ILE A 451 -9.90 2.19 3.07
C ILE A 451 -11.08 2.23 2.10
N LEU A 452 -11.93 1.20 2.12
CA LEU A 452 -13.11 1.11 1.26
C LEU A 452 -14.13 2.19 1.60
N ASP A 453 -14.38 2.44 2.89
CA ASP A 453 -15.28 3.50 3.37
C ASP A 453 -14.75 4.88 2.97
N PHE A 454 -13.45 5.11 3.09
CA PHE A 454 -12.82 6.34 2.60
C PHE A 454 -13.00 6.51 1.09
N ALA A 455 -12.78 5.46 0.31
CA ALA A 455 -12.94 5.49 -1.15
C ALA A 455 -14.40 5.71 -1.57
N ALA A 456 -15.36 5.13 -0.85
CA ALA A 456 -16.80 5.26 -1.11
C ALA A 456 -17.38 6.64 -0.73
N GLY A 457 -16.61 7.46 -0.01
CA GLY A 457 -17.00 8.82 0.37
C GLY A 457 -16.95 9.84 -0.78
N PHE A 458 -16.55 9.43 -1.98
CA PHE A 458 -16.39 10.26 -3.18
C PHE A 458 -17.11 9.62 -4.37
#